data_AF-A0A7C1YEC9-F1
#
_entry.id   AF-A0A7C1YEC9-F1
#
_cell.length_a   1.000
_cell.length_b   1.000
_cell.length_c   1.000
_cell.angle_alpha   90.00
_cell.angle_beta   90.00
_cell.angle_gamma   90.00
#
_symmetry.space_group_name_H-M   'P 1'
#
loop_
_entity.id
_entity.type
_entity.pdbx_description
1 polymer ?
#
loop_
_entity_poly.entity_id
_entity_poly.type
_entity_poly.pdbx_seq_one_letter_code
_entity_poly.pdbx_strand_id
1 'polypeptide(L)'
;MPAQAISYSDYWIEPLPFEYWAGEPVPTHDAGHRAPETCRLLGDNIRYLRLLRRWSQEALGLEAGLHRTLIGAIERAEVNTSLGTAEKIAQAFGLSVAELLTARPPTGFSAGRDTCHD
;
A
#
# COMPACT_ATOMS: atom_id res chain seq x y z
N MET A 1 -0.97 -9.76 39.72
CA MET A 1 -1.22 -9.92 38.27
C MET A 1 -1.57 -8.55 37.71
N PRO A 2 -0.71 -8.01 36.84
CA PRO A 2 -1.21 -7.67 35.51
C PRO A 2 -0.23 -8.11 34.39
N ALA A 3 -0.81 -8.61 33.32
CA ALA A 3 -0.14 -8.82 32.04
C ALA A 3 0.16 -7.46 31.40
N GLN A 4 1.38 -7.23 30.90
CA GLN A 4 1.64 -6.11 29.99
C GLN A 4 2.48 -6.52 28.78
N ALA A 5 1.82 -6.33 27.64
CA ALA A 5 2.28 -5.95 26.29
C ALA A 5 3.42 -6.75 25.64
N ILE A 6 3.02 -7.63 24.73
CA ILE A 6 3.88 -8.11 23.64
C ILE A 6 3.98 -6.97 22.61
N SER A 7 5.19 -6.45 22.38
CA SER A 7 5.46 -5.48 21.30
C SER A 7 5.63 -6.23 19.99
N TYR A 8 4.78 -5.91 19.02
CA TYR A 8 4.64 -6.58 17.74
C TYR A 8 5.33 -5.73 16.66
N SER A 9 6.66 -5.78 16.57
CA SER A 9 7.38 -5.32 15.37
C SER A 9 8.18 -6.50 14.79
N ASP A 10 7.50 -7.21 13.90
CA ASP A 10 8.07 -7.65 12.63
C ASP A 10 9.19 -8.69 12.70
N TYR A 11 8.80 -9.86 13.19
CA TYR A 11 9.44 -11.13 12.89
C TYR A 11 9.57 -11.35 11.38
N TRP A 12 10.77 -11.14 10.85
CA TRP A 12 11.39 -12.01 9.84
C TRP A 12 12.80 -12.36 10.33
N ILE A 13 12.88 -13.20 11.35
CA ILE A 13 14.13 -13.88 11.71
C ILE A 13 14.15 -15.16 10.87
N GLU A 14 14.83 -15.15 9.73
CA GLU A 14 15.38 -16.40 9.21
C GLU A 14 16.36 -16.94 10.27
N PRO A 15 16.37 -18.24 10.57
CA PRO A 15 17.29 -18.78 11.57
C PRO A 15 18.72 -18.52 11.08
N LEU A 16 19.39 -17.57 11.74
CA LEU A 16 20.80 -17.30 11.52
C LEU A 16 21.54 -18.64 11.66
N PRO A 17 22.34 -19.08 10.67
CA PRO A 17 23.26 -20.19 10.90
C PRO A 17 24.13 -19.86 12.12
N PHE A 18 24.30 -20.85 13.00
CA PHE A 18 24.74 -20.76 14.40
C PHE A 18 26.12 -20.09 14.66
N GLU A 19 26.81 -19.58 13.64
CA GLU A 19 28.16 -19.03 13.75
C GLU A 19 28.23 -17.58 13.25
N TYR A 20 27.83 -16.63 14.10
CA TYR A 20 28.16 -15.20 13.92
C TYR A 20 29.03 -14.73 15.07
N TRP A 21 30.31 -14.45 14.78
CA TRP A 21 31.32 -14.00 15.72
C TRP A 21 31.16 -12.50 16.06
N ALA A 22 31.40 -12.13 17.32
CA ALA A 22 31.32 -10.76 17.81
C ALA A 22 32.36 -9.85 17.12
N GLY A 23 31.93 -9.06 16.13
CA GLY A 23 32.77 -8.03 15.49
C GLY A 23 32.49 -7.78 14.01
N GLU A 24 31.75 -8.66 13.34
CA GLU A 24 31.32 -8.42 11.95
C GLU A 24 30.15 -7.41 11.94
N PRO A 25 30.09 -6.47 10.97
CA PRO A 25 28.91 -5.63 10.81
C PRO A 25 27.73 -6.54 10.47
N VAL A 26 26.67 -6.48 11.28
CA VAL A 26 25.39 -7.09 10.92
C VAL A 26 25.04 -6.55 9.53
N PRO A 27 24.73 -7.39 8.53
CA PRO A 27 24.19 -6.90 7.28
C PRO A 27 22.86 -6.22 7.61
N THR A 28 22.93 -4.90 7.79
CA THR A 28 21.74 -4.08 7.84
C THR A 28 21.09 -4.31 6.49
N HIS A 29 19.81 -4.66 6.49
CA HIS A 29 19.04 -4.99 5.30
C HIS A 29 18.88 -3.80 4.33
N ASP A 30 19.77 -2.80 4.40
CA ASP A 30 19.65 -1.47 3.82
C ASP A 30 20.57 -1.22 2.62
N ALA A 31 20.96 -2.30 1.92
CA ALA A 31 21.59 -2.21 0.61
C ALA A 31 20.53 -1.93 -0.47
N GLY A 32 19.95 -0.72 -0.45
CA GLY A 32 19.10 -0.20 -1.52
C GLY A 32 17.65 -0.70 -1.47
N HIS A 33 16.90 -0.29 -0.45
CA HIS A 33 15.44 -0.47 -0.35
C HIS A 33 14.73 0.14 -1.56
N ARG A 34 14.63 -0.63 -2.64
CA ARG A 34 13.67 -0.39 -3.71
C ARG A 34 12.28 -0.46 -3.08
N ALA A 35 11.44 0.54 -3.35
CA ALA A 35 10.05 0.55 -2.91
C ALA A 35 9.41 -0.84 -3.15
N PRO A 36 8.66 -1.39 -2.18
CA PRO A 36 8.02 -2.69 -2.33
C PRO A 36 7.22 -2.75 -3.63
N GLU A 37 7.20 -3.92 -4.28
CA GLU A 37 6.49 -4.08 -5.56
C GLU A 37 5.01 -3.69 -5.44
N THR A 38 4.38 -3.97 -4.29
CA THR A 38 3.01 -3.55 -3.98
C THR A 38 2.82 -2.03 -4.01
N CYS A 39 3.81 -1.25 -3.57
CA CYS A 39 3.74 0.22 -3.61
C CYS A 39 3.80 0.73 -5.05
N ARG A 40 4.64 0.11 -5.90
CA ARG A 40 4.71 0.43 -7.33
C ARG A 40 3.41 0.09 -8.05
N LEU A 41 2.90 -1.12 -7.83
CA LEU A 41 1.63 -1.57 -8.39
C LEU A 41 0.49 -0.62 -8.01
N LEU A 42 0.39 -0.24 -6.73
CA LEU A 42 -0.59 0.72 -6.25
C LEU A 42 -0.45 2.08 -6.96
N GLY A 43 0.76 2.62 -7.02
CA GLY A 43 1.04 3.91 -7.66
C GLY A 43 0.68 3.92 -9.15
N ASP A 44 1.04 2.86 -9.88
CA ASP A 44 0.74 2.70 -11.30
C ASP A 44 -0.77 2.60 -11.55
N ASN A 45 -1.48 1.81 -10.74
CA ASN A 45 -2.93 1.65 -10.82
C ASN A 45 -3.67 2.97 -10.56
N ILE A 46 -3.26 3.70 -9.53
CA ILE A 46 -3.84 5.02 -9.20
C ILE A 46 -3.64 5.98 -10.36
N ARG A 47 -2.41 6.05 -10.90
CA ARG A 47 -2.10 6.91 -12.05
C ARG A 47 -2.95 6.53 -13.27
N TYR A 48 -3.06 5.24 -13.57
CA TYR A 48 -3.85 4.72 -14.69
C TYR A 48 -5.32 5.11 -14.58
N LEU A 49 -5.97 4.80 -13.45
CA LEU A 49 -7.37 5.11 -13.19
C LEU A 49 -7.64 6.62 -13.19
N ARG A 50 -6.71 7.40 -12.61
CA ARG A 50 -6.79 8.86 -12.61
C ARG A 50 -6.77 9.43 -14.02
N LEU A 51 -5.86 8.96 -14.88
CA LEU A 51 -5.77 9.41 -16.27
C LEU A 51 -7.00 9.00 -17.09
N LEU A 52 -7.53 7.79 -16.87
CA LEU A 52 -8.80 7.34 -17.48
C LEU A 52 -9.97 8.26 -17.14
N ARG A 53 -10.08 8.69 -15.88
CA ARG A 53 -11.11 9.64 -15.41
C ARG A 53 -10.80 11.10 -15.73
N ARG A 54 -9.66 11.39 -16.38
CA ARG A 54 -9.16 12.75 -16.67
C ARG A 54 -8.99 13.61 -15.42
N TRP A 55 -8.61 12.99 -14.31
CA TRP A 55 -8.40 13.68 -13.04
C TRP A 55 -6.96 14.19 -12.92
N SER A 56 -6.79 15.38 -12.33
CA SER A 56 -5.49 15.82 -11.81
C SER A 56 -5.21 15.14 -10.47
N GLN A 57 -3.96 15.18 -9.98
CA GLN A 57 -3.64 14.67 -8.64
C GLN A 57 -4.41 15.42 -7.54
N GLU A 58 -4.69 16.70 -7.77
CA GLU A 58 -5.51 17.52 -6.89
C GLU A 58 -6.98 17.11 -6.92
N ALA A 59 -7.53 16.80 -8.11
CA ALA A 59 -8.90 16.30 -8.23
C ALA A 59 -9.09 14.95 -7.52
N LEU A 60 -8.13 14.02 -7.69
CA LEU A 60 -8.16 12.75 -6.95
C LEU A 60 -8.00 12.97 -5.44
N GLY A 61 -7.11 13.89 -5.05
CA GLY A 61 -6.96 14.27 -3.65
C GLY A 61 -8.26 14.77 -3.04
N LEU A 62 -8.99 15.64 -3.75
CA LEU A 62 -10.29 16.13 -3.32
C LEU A 62 -11.31 14.99 -3.16
N GLU A 63 -11.42 14.11 -4.16
CA GLU A 63 -12.38 13.00 -4.15
C GLU A 63 -12.08 11.99 -3.03
N ALA A 64 -10.81 11.70 -2.77
CA ALA A 64 -10.39 10.77 -1.72
C ALA A 64 -10.26 11.41 -0.32
N GLY A 65 -10.43 12.73 -0.19
CA GLY A 65 -10.16 13.46 1.05
C GLY A 65 -8.69 13.38 1.49
N LEU A 66 -7.77 13.46 0.54
CA LEU A 66 -6.32 13.38 0.70
C LEU A 66 -5.61 14.59 0.09
N HIS A 67 -4.44 14.95 0.64
CA HIS A 67 -3.65 16.05 0.07
C HIS A 67 -2.97 15.63 -1.24
N ARG A 68 -2.98 16.49 -2.27
CA ARG A 68 -2.39 16.23 -3.59
C ARG A 68 -0.93 15.75 -3.54
N THR A 69 -0.15 16.20 -2.57
CA THR A 69 1.26 15.80 -2.40
C THR A 69 1.37 14.33 -2.03
N LEU A 70 0.47 13.83 -1.19
CA LEU A 70 0.41 12.41 -0.83
C LEU A 70 0.07 11.57 -2.06
N ILE A 71 -0.93 11.98 -2.85
CA ILE A 71 -1.25 11.32 -4.14
C ILE A 71 -0.01 11.24 -5.03
N GLY A 72 0.72 12.34 -5.19
CA GLY A 72 1.95 12.35 -5.99
C GLY A 72 3.04 11.42 -5.45
N ALA A 73 3.24 11.36 -4.12
CA ALA A 73 4.21 10.46 -3.49
C ALA A 73 3.82 8.98 -3.68
N ILE A 74 2.53 8.65 -3.62
CA ILE A 74 2.01 7.30 -3.87
C ILE A 74 2.23 6.90 -5.33
N GLU A 75 1.89 7.77 -6.29
CA GLU A 75 2.09 7.50 -7.72
C GLU A 75 3.56 7.27 -8.11
N ARG A 76 4.51 7.78 -7.32
CA ARG A 76 5.95 7.54 -7.52
C ARG A 76 6.51 6.41 -6.64
N ALA A 77 5.67 5.75 -5.85
CA ALA A 77 6.04 4.74 -4.87
C ALA A 77 7.12 5.22 -3.87
N GLU A 78 7.12 6.50 -3.52
CA GLU A 78 8.07 7.09 -2.56
C GLU A 78 7.69 6.82 -1.11
N VAL A 79 6.44 6.41 -0.87
CA VAL A 79 5.89 6.17 0.48
C VAL A 79 5.20 4.81 0.55
N ASN A 80 5.46 4.08 1.64
CA ASN A 80 4.64 2.94 2.00
C ASN A 80 3.33 3.47 2.61
N THR A 81 2.22 3.19 1.94
CA THR A 81 0.93 3.80 2.24
C THR A 81 0.09 2.89 3.14
N SER A 82 -0.56 3.48 4.15
CA SER A 82 -1.45 2.73 5.03
C SER A 82 -2.67 2.18 4.28
N LEU A 83 -3.19 1.04 4.75
CA LEU A 83 -4.38 0.42 4.17
C LEU A 83 -5.59 1.38 4.16
N GLY A 84 -5.77 2.19 5.20
CA GLY A 84 -6.86 3.18 5.25
C GLY A 84 -6.73 4.30 4.21
N THR A 85 -5.51 4.65 3.79
CA THR A 85 -5.31 5.59 2.67
C THR A 85 -5.64 4.91 1.34
N ALA A 86 -5.22 3.65 1.15
CA ALA A 86 -5.59 2.87 -0.02
C ALA A 86 -7.12 2.67 -0.13
N GLU A 87 -7.80 2.47 0.99
CA GLU A 87 -9.26 2.38 1.07
C GLU A 87 -9.96 3.66 0.59
N LYS A 88 -9.53 4.83 1.08
CA LYS A 88 -10.08 6.13 0.62
C LYS A 88 -9.93 6.31 -0.89
N ILE A 89 -8.77 5.93 -1.44
CA ILE A 89 -8.51 6.03 -2.86
C ILE A 89 -9.36 5.02 -3.65
N ALA A 90 -9.51 3.79 -3.15
CA ALA A 90 -10.37 2.79 -3.77
C ALA A 90 -11.83 3.26 -3.81
N GLN A 91 -12.33 3.83 -2.70
CA GLN A 91 -13.67 4.41 -2.61
C GLN A 91 -13.87 5.56 -3.60
N ALA A 92 -12.89 6.45 -3.79
CA ALA A 92 -12.95 7.52 -4.79
C ALA A 92 -13.12 6.97 -6.23
N PHE A 93 -12.60 5.77 -6.51
CA PHE A 93 -12.80 5.08 -7.79
C PHE A 93 -14.02 4.15 -7.81
N GLY A 94 -14.71 3.96 -6.67
CA GLY A 94 -15.82 3.02 -6.56
C GLY A 94 -15.38 1.55 -6.58
N LEU A 95 -14.19 1.26 -6.06
CA LEU A 95 -13.55 -0.05 -6.04
C LEU A 95 -13.34 -0.53 -4.60
N SER A 96 -13.15 -1.84 -4.44
CA SER A 96 -12.51 -2.40 -3.24
C SER A 96 -10.99 -2.20 -3.27
N VAL A 97 -10.36 -2.28 -2.10
CA VAL A 97 -8.88 -2.24 -2.02
C VAL A 97 -8.23 -3.40 -2.78
N ALA A 98 -8.85 -4.58 -2.75
CA ALA A 98 -8.35 -5.75 -3.48
C ALA A 98 -8.32 -5.47 -4.99
N GLU A 99 -9.38 -4.88 -5.55
CA GLU A 99 -9.45 -4.51 -6.96
C GLU A 99 -8.43 -3.44 -7.33
N LEU A 100 -8.25 -2.43 -6.48
CA LEU A 100 -7.24 -1.39 -6.64
C LEU A 100 -5.81 -1.96 -6.69
N LEU A 101 -5.57 -3.12 -6.07
CA LEU A 101 -4.27 -3.80 -6.03
C LEU A 101 -4.15 -4.95 -7.04
N THR A 102 -5.09 -5.11 -7.98
CA THR A 102 -4.93 -6.10 -9.08
C THR A 102 -3.99 -5.57 -10.17
N ALA A 103 -3.34 -6.46 -10.92
CA ALA A 103 -2.44 -6.07 -12.03
C ALA A 103 -3.11 -5.20 -13.11
N ARG A 104 -4.45 -5.24 -13.18
CA ARG A 104 -5.25 -4.38 -14.05
C ARG A 104 -6.58 -4.09 -13.34
N PRO A 105 -6.70 -2.96 -12.63
CA PRO A 105 -7.91 -2.65 -11.90
C PRO A 105 -9.07 -2.44 -12.89
N PRO A 106 -10.29 -2.87 -12.51
CA PRO A 106 -11.48 -2.61 -13.31
C PRO A 106 -11.71 -1.09 -13.42
N THR A 107 -12.23 -0.64 -14.56
CA THR A 107 -12.47 0.79 -14.83
C THR A 107 -13.86 1.26 -14.39
N GLY A 108 -14.62 0.43 -13.68
CA GLY A 108 -16.01 0.67 -13.28
C GLY A 108 -16.35 0.05 -11.92
N PHE A 109 -17.51 0.41 -11.38
CA PHE A 109 -17.99 -0.01 -10.06
C PHE A 109 -18.30 -1.52 -10.03
N SER A 110 -17.57 -2.28 -9.23
CA SER A 110 -17.75 -3.72 -9.03
C SER A 110 -18.10 -4.09 -7.59
N ALA A 111 -18.31 -3.09 -6.73
CA ALA A 111 -18.85 -3.27 -5.39
C ALA A 111 -20.32 -3.72 -5.46
N GLY A 112 -20.53 -5.02 -5.67
CA GLY A 112 -21.89 -5.56 -5.84
C GLY A 112 -21.96 -6.99 -6.37
N ARG A 113 -21.04 -7.88 -6.00
CA ARG A 113 -21.33 -9.31 -6.00
C ARG A 113 -21.35 -9.77 -4.56
N ASP A 114 -22.56 -10.11 -4.11
CA ASP A 114 -22.89 -10.94 -2.94
C ASP A 114 -23.17 -10.19 -1.62
N THR A 115 -24.24 -9.40 -1.60
CA THR A 115 -25.18 -9.46 -0.46
C THR A 115 -26.36 -10.35 -0.87
N CYS A 116 -26.16 -11.66 -0.87
CA CYS A 116 -27.28 -12.57 -0.72
C CYS A 116 -27.74 -12.48 0.73
N HIS A 117 -28.79 -11.67 0.94
CA HIS A 117 -29.79 -11.94 1.95
C HIS A 117 -30.29 -13.37 1.72
N ASP A 118 -30.07 -14.27 2.69
CA ASP A 118 -30.91 -15.43 3.00
C ASP A 118 -30.72 -15.78 4.48
#